data_AF-A0A1E5GVE9-F1
#
_entry.id   AF-A0A1E5GVE9-F1
#
_cell.length_a   1.000
_cell.length_b   1.000
_cell.length_c   1.000
_cell.angle_alpha   90.00
_cell.angle_beta   90.00
_cell.angle_gamma   90.00
#
_symmetry.space_group_name_H-M   'P 1'
#
loop_
_entity.id
_entity.type
_entity.pdbx_description
1 polymer ?
#
loop_
_entity_poly.entity_id
_entity_poly.type
_entity_poly.pdbx_seq_one_letter_code
_entity_poly.pdbx_strand_id
1 'polypeptide(L)'
;MGNIASSTGLATAAISGVKSVTINKGQQVSLGQSTIASMKTGMEVNNQLLSDLAQLVECITTQSEKFPKIAELIALRDSQIKF
;
A
#
# COMPACT_ATOMS: atom_id res chain seq x y z
N MET A 1 -29.95 -7.03 19.73
CA MET A 1 -28.56 -7.02 19.20
C MET A 1 -28.47 -5.84 18.24
N GLY A 2 -27.60 -4.86 18.50
CA GLY A 2 -27.47 -3.66 17.65
C GLY A 2 -26.73 -3.95 16.35
N ASN A 3 -26.91 -3.07 15.35
CA ASN A 3 -26.19 -3.14 14.08
C ASN A 3 -24.68 -3.20 14.31
N ILE A 4 -23.96 -3.98 13.51
CA ILE A 4 -22.49 -4.05 13.57
C ILE A 4 -21.90 -2.69 13.11
N ALA A 5 -22.68 -1.87 12.42
CA ALA A 5 -22.45 -0.46 12.11
C ALA A 5 -21.11 -0.23 11.39
N SER A 6 -21.08 -0.50 10.08
CA SER A 6 -19.96 -0.10 9.23
C SER A 6 -20.22 1.22 8.51
N SER A 7 -19.14 1.88 8.08
CA SER A 7 -19.22 3.08 7.25
C SER A 7 -18.27 2.96 6.06
N THR A 8 -18.86 2.80 4.87
CA THR A 8 -18.13 2.81 3.60
C THR A 8 -17.44 4.16 3.37
N GLY A 9 -18.06 5.26 3.82
CA GLY A 9 -17.48 6.60 3.76
C GLY A 9 -16.21 6.74 4.61
N LEU A 10 -16.24 6.27 5.86
CA LEU A 10 -15.06 6.29 6.73
C LEU A 10 -13.96 5.36 6.23
N ALA A 11 -14.33 4.17 5.73
CA ALA A 11 -13.36 3.24 5.12
C ALA A 11 -12.71 3.84 3.86
N THR A 12 -13.49 4.51 3.01
CA THR A 12 -12.99 5.19 1.80
C THR A 12 -12.09 6.36 2.15
N ALA A 13 -12.49 7.17 3.14
CA ALA A 13 -11.67 8.27 3.63
C ALA A 13 -10.34 7.78 4.21
N ALA A 14 -10.34 6.70 4.99
CA ALA A 14 -9.12 6.12 5.55
C ALA A 14 -8.14 5.65 4.48
N ILE A 15 -8.61 5.00 3.42
CA ILE A 15 -7.72 4.51 2.34
C ILE A 15 -7.22 5.63 1.42
N SER A 16 -7.87 6.80 1.41
CA SER A 16 -7.44 7.93 0.59
C SER A 16 -6.04 8.41 0.96
N GLY A 17 -5.70 8.38 2.25
CA GLY A 17 -4.35 8.69 2.73
C GLY A 17 -3.30 7.72 2.19
N VAL A 18 -3.62 6.42 2.16
CA VAL A 18 -2.73 5.40 1.59
C VAL A 18 -2.57 5.60 0.08
N LYS A 19 -3.67 5.86 -0.64
CA LYS A 19 -3.66 6.11 -2.09
C LYS A 19 -2.93 7.39 -2.49
N SER A 20 -2.81 8.35 -1.57
CA SER A 20 -2.08 9.59 -1.82
C SER A 20 -0.56 9.42 -1.80
N VAL A 21 -0.05 8.30 -1.29
CA VAL A 21 1.39 8.04 -1.23
C VAL A 21 1.91 7.73 -2.63
N THR A 22 2.72 8.65 -3.16
CA THR A 22 3.43 8.47 -4.43
C THR A 22 4.91 8.29 -4.15
N ILE A 23 5.49 7.21 -4.65
CA ILE A 23 6.93 6.96 -4.55
C ILE A 23 7.60 7.27 -5.88
N ASN A 24 8.52 8.22 -5.83
CA ASN A 24 9.44 8.45 -6.95
C ASN A 24 10.48 7.32 -6.93
N LYS A 25 10.58 6.55 -8.03
CA LYS A 25 11.54 5.44 -8.14
C LYS A 25 13.01 5.91 -8.19
N GLY A 26 13.25 7.22 -8.16
CA GLY A 26 14.56 7.82 -8.13
C GLY A 26 15.37 7.52 -9.40
N GLN A 27 16.68 7.63 -9.29
CA GLN A 27 17.61 7.30 -10.35
C GLN A 27 18.45 6.09 -9.95
N GLN A 28 18.69 5.20 -10.90
CA GLN A 28 19.63 4.11 -10.69
C GLN A 28 21.07 4.65 -10.67
N VAL A 29 21.86 4.15 -9.73
CA VAL A 29 23.26 4.51 -9.59
C VAL A 29 24.11 3.54 -10.41
N SER A 30 24.92 4.17 -11.27
CA SER A 30 26.03 3.68 -12.07
C SER A 30 27.39 3.60 -11.37
N LEU A 31 28.15 2.50 -11.41
CA LEU A 31 29.60 2.57 -11.16
C LEU A 31 30.37 2.33 -12.47
N GLY A 32 31.28 3.25 -12.82
CA GLY A 32 32.05 3.17 -14.06
C GLY A 32 33.07 2.03 -14.11
N GLN A 33 34.02 1.99 -13.17
CA GLN A 33 35.10 0.99 -13.15
C GLN A 33 35.41 0.43 -11.75
N SER A 34 34.59 0.70 -10.74
CA SER A 34 34.92 0.31 -9.37
C SER A 34 35.06 -1.21 -9.24
N THR A 35 36.22 -1.66 -8.78
CA THR A 35 36.52 -3.08 -8.53
C THR A 35 36.32 -3.47 -7.06
N ILE A 36 36.07 -2.49 -6.18
CA ILE A 36 35.85 -2.70 -4.75
C ILE A 36 34.49 -3.37 -4.55
N ALA A 37 34.49 -4.58 -3.97
CA ALA A 37 33.28 -5.38 -3.78
C ALA A 37 32.18 -4.63 -3.00
N SER A 38 32.53 -3.95 -1.90
CA SER A 38 31.58 -3.19 -1.10
C SER A 38 30.90 -2.05 -1.86
N MET A 39 31.59 -1.43 -2.83
CA MET A 39 31.00 -0.40 -3.68
C MET A 39 29.94 -0.99 -4.62
N LYS A 40 30.22 -2.17 -5.21
CA LYS A 40 29.25 -2.88 -6.05
C LYS A 40 28.01 -3.29 -5.26
N THR A 41 28.21 -3.87 -4.08
CA THR A 41 27.10 -4.23 -3.18
C THR A 41 26.29 -2.99 -2.76
N GLY A 42 26.96 -1.88 -2.45
CA GLY A 42 26.27 -0.63 -2.10
C GLY A 42 25.40 -0.09 -3.25
N MET A 43 25.89 -0.14 -4.48
CA MET A 43 25.12 0.22 -5.68
C MET A 43 23.90 -0.69 -5.87
N GLU A 44 24.08 -2.01 -5.75
CA GLU A 44 22.99 -2.98 -5.86
C GLU A 44 21.90 -2.72 -4.82
N VAL A 45 22.28 -2.62 -3.54
CA VAL A 45 21.34 -2.34 -2.45
C VAL A 45 20.61 -1.01 -2.67
N ASN A 46 21.32 0.05 -3.06
CA ASN A 46 20.72 1.34 -3.34
C ASN A 46 19.66 1.25 -4.46
N ASN A 47 19.98 0.54 -5.54
CA ASN A 47 19.09 0.39 -6.68
C ASN A 47 17.90 -0.52 -6.37
N GLN A 48 18.07 -1.51 -5.49
CA GLN A 48 17.03 -2.41 -5.03
C GLN A 48 16.05 -1.72 -4.07
N LEU A 49 16.56 -0.92 -3.13
CA LEU A 49 15.79 -0.34 -2.03
C LEU A 49 14.56 0.45 -2.50
N LEU A 50 14.72 1.30 -3.52
CA LEU A 50 13.62 2.10 -4.06
C LEU A 50 12.59 1.24 -4.81
N SER A 51 13.03 0.16 -5.45
CA SER A 51 12.14 -0.81 -6.10
C SER A 51 11.32 -1.56 -5.05
N ASP A 52 11.96 -2.07 -4.01
CA ASP A 52 11.31 -2.84 -2.95
C ASP A 52 10.32 -1.98 -2.16
N LEU A 53 10.68 -0.72 -1.88
CA LEU A 53 9.79 0.23 -1.22
C LEU A 53 8.56 0.55 -2.09
N ALA A 54 8.75 0.72 -3.41
CA ALA A 54 7.63 0.94 -4.32
C ALA A 54 6.68 -0.26 -4.37
N GLN A 55 7.21 -1.48 -4.42
CA GLN A 55 6.42 -2.71 -4.38
C GLN A 55 5.66 -2.86 -3.05
N LEU A 56 6.28 -2.50 -1.93
CA LEU A 56 5.63 -2.52 -0.62
C LEU A 56 4.43 -1.56 -0.56
N VAL A 57 4.60 -0.33 -1.06
CA VAL A 57 3.49 0.65 -1.12
C VAL A 57 2.37 0.16 -2.03
N GLU A 58 2.70 -0.44 -3.18
CA GLU A 58 1.70 -1.04 -4.08
C GLU A 58 0.92 -2.17 -3.39
N CYS A 59 1.62 -3.05 -2.67
CA CYS A 59 1.01 -4.12 -1.89
C CYS A 59 0.04 -3.56 -0.84
N ILE A 60 0.48 -2.59 -0.03
CA ILE A 60 -0.34 -1.96 1.00
C ILE A 60 -1.55 -1.27 0.38
N THR A 61 -1.35 -0.54 -0.72
CA THR A 61 -2.44 0.11 -1.46
C THR A 61 -3.48 -0.91 -1.91
N THR A 62 -3.05 -2.02 -2.51
CA THR A 62 -3.92 -3.10 -2.95
C THR A 62 -4.69 -3.74 -1.78
N GLN A 63 -4.03 -4.00 -0.66
CA GLN A 63 -4.71 -4.52 0.53
C GLN A 63 -5.71 -3.52 1.11
N SER A 64 -5.39 -2.22 1.07
CA SER A 64 -6.26 -1.16 1.58
C SER A 64 -7.62 -1.12 0.87
N GLU A 65 -7.67 -1.48 -0.42
CA GLU A 65 -8.92 -1.52 -1.19
C GLU A 65 -9.92 -2.58 -0.70
N LYS A 66 -9.50 -3.50 0.16
CA LYS A 66 -10.41 -4.47 0.78
C LYS A 66 -11.28 -3.85 1.86
N PHE A 67 -10.85 -2.78 2.52
CA PHE A 67 -11.59 -2.18 3.64
C PHE A 67 -12.95 -1.60 3.21
N PRO A 68 -13.08 -0.81 2.12
CA PRO A 68 -14.38 -0.36 1.64
C PRO A 68 -15.30 -1.51 1.24
N LYS A 69 -14.75 -2.58 0.62
CA LYS A 69 -15.52 -3.76 0.22
C LYS A 69 -16.07 -4.51 1.43
N ILE A 70 -15.27 -4.66 2.48
CA ILE A 70 -15.71 -5.27 3.74
C ILE A 70 -16.79 -4.40 4.39
N ALA A 71 -16.63 -3.08 4.41
CA ALA A 71 -17.65 -2.17 4.93
C ALA A 71 -18.97 -2.29 4.15
N GLU A 72 -18.92 -2.36 2.82
CA GLU A 72 -20.11 -2.57 1.99
C GLU A 72 -20.81 -3.90 2.32
N LEU A 73 -20.04 -4.99 2.48
CA LEU A 73 -20.59 -6.29 2.88
C LEU A 73 -21.25 -6.24 4.27
N ILE A 74 -20.66 -5.54 5.24
CA ILE A 74 -21.26 -5.39 6.58
C ILE A 74 -22.55 -4.57 6.49
N ALA A 75 -22.55 -3.45 5.75
CA ALA A 75 -23.74 -2.63 5.55
C ALA A 75 -24.89 -3.42 4.89
N LEU A 76 -24.56 -4.25 3.89
CA LEU A 76 -25.53 -5.14 3.26
C LEU A 76 -26.11 -6.15 4.27
N ARG A 77 -25.26 -6.76 5.10
CA ARG A 77 -25.71 -7.72 6.12
C ARG A 77 -26.59 -7.06 7.18
N ASP A 78 -26.20 -5.88 7.67
CA ASP A 78 -27.02 -5.11 8.62
C ASP A 78 -28.39 -4.76 8.01
N SER A 79 -28.47 -4.44 6.71
CA SER A 79 -29.74 -4.14 6.03
C SER A 79 -30.68 -5.35 5.87
N GLN A 80 -30.12 -6.57 5.88
CA GLN A 80 -30.89 -7.82 5.76
C GLN A 80 -31.44 -8.30 7.11
N ILE A 81 -30.88 -7.83 8.22
CA ILE A 81 -31.39 -8.10 9.56
C ILE A 81 -32.54 -7.12 9.80
N LYS A 82 -33.77 -7.57 9.53
CA LYS A 82 -34.99 -6.85 9.91
C LYS A 82 -35.38 -7.22 11.34
N PHE A 83 -35.60 -6.20 12.17
CA PHE A 83 -36.22 -6.33 13.49
C PHE A 83 -37.72 -6.09 13.39
#